data_AF-A0AAP5Z0U9-F1
#
_entry.id   AF-A0AAP5Z0U9-F1
#
_cell.length_a   1.000
_cell.length_b   1.000
_cell.length_c   1.000
_cell.angle_alpha   90.00
_cell.angle_beta   90.00
_cell.angle_gamma   90.00
#
_symmetry.space_group_name_H-M   'P 1'
#
loop_
_entity.id
_entity.type
_entity.pdbx_description
1 polymer ?
#
loop_
_entity_poly.entity_id
_entity_poly.type
_entity_poly.pdbx_seq_one_letter_code
_entity_poly.pdbx_strand_id
1 'polypeptide(L)'
;SNGTSSNIESASTGQWHCFTIDVPANGSDLTITTAGSNGDADLYVKLGSAPSLSNYDCRSISSNSNEVCSFATPSEGTWHIGVYAYSGISNVSVTASYTEQEAPPPSGGVTTQSINNGKTWTAIVTGSGLLGGVWNNNPSDSCGNDSECSKSGIDKKTGSVSFTLSDGQTFVILKP
;
A
#
# COMPACT_ATOMS: atom_id res chain seq x y z
N SER A 1 -6.14 -4.96 5.31
CA SER A 1 -7.04 -3.85 5.65
C SER A 1 -6.29 -2.92 6.58
N ASN A 2 -6.21 -1.64 6.22
CA ASN A 2 -5.61 -0.61 7.06
C ASN A 2 -6.73 0.30 7.56
N GLY A 3 -6.65 0.75 8.80
CA GLY A 3 -7.71 1.53 9.41
C GLY A 3 -7.38 2.05 10.79
N THR A 4 -8.17 3.02 11.22
CA THR A 4 -8.13 3.61 12.55
C THR A 4 -9.48 3.45 13.22
N SER A 5 -9.45 3.29 14.54
CA SER A 5 -10.66 3.30 15.38
C SER A 5 -10.47 4.33 16.48
N SER A 6 -11.52 5.09 16.76
CA SER A 6 -11.54 6.13 17.78
C SER A 6 -12.86 6.05 18.56
N ASN A 7 -12.87 6.60 19.77
CA ASN A 7 -14.07 6.68 20.60
C ASN A 7 -14.39 8.14 20.93
N ILE A 8 -15.68 8.48 20.87
CA ILE A 8 -16.24 9.72 21.38
C ILE A 8 -16.92 9.38 22.70
N GLU A 9 -16.22 9.65 23.81
CA GLU A 9 -16.72 9.38 25.17
C GLU A 9 -18.04 10.11 25.43
N SER A 10 -18.11 11.39 25.04
CA SER A 10 -19.34 12.18 25.06
C SER A 10 -19.26 13.40 24.14
N ALA A 11 -20.41 13.83 23.60
CA ALA A 11 -20.58 15.11 22.94
C ALA A 11 -22.01 15.64 23.15
N SER A 12 -22.15 16.93 23.39
CA SER A 12 -23.45 17.61 23.52
C SER A 12 -24.04 17.94 22.15
N THR A 13 -25.35 18.17 22.10
CA THR A 13 -26.05 18.62 20.88
C THR A 13 -25.32 19.77 20.20
N GLY A 14 -25.10 19.63 18.90
CA GLY A 14 -24.45 20.64 18.05
C GLY A 14 -22.92 20.58 18.03
N GLN A 15 -22.30 19.71 18.83
CA GLN A 15 -20.84 19.56 18.83
C GLN A 15 -20.36 18.67 17.68
N TRP A 16 -19.17 19.00 17.19
CA TRP A 16 -18.44 18.23 16.17
C TRP A 16 -17.24 17.52 16.78
N HIS A 17 -17.03 16.28 16.39
CA HIS A 17 -15.77 15.55 16.55
C HIS A 17 -15.19 15.22 15.20
N CYS A 18 -13.92 15.58 14.98
CA CYS A 18 -13.28 15.46 13.69
C CYS A 18 -12.09 14.49 13.75
N PHE A 19 -11.99 13.63 12.74
CA PHE A 19 -10.92 12.67 12.54
C PHE A 19 -10.42 12.73 11.10
N THR A 20 -9.29 12.09 10.84
CA THR A 20 -8.74 11.97 9.49
C THR A 20 -8.23 10.56 9.24
N ILE A 21 -8.25 10.16 7.97
CA ILE A 21 -7.56 8.97 7.48
C ILE A 21 -6.90 9.30 6.14
N ASP A 22 -5.62 8.93 6.00
CA ASP A 22 -4.91 9.06 4.74
C ASP A 22 -5.12 7.79 3.91
N VAL A 23 -5.69 7.97 2.73
CA VAL A 23 -5.91 6.90 1.75
C VAL A 23 -4.85 7.02 0.66
N PRO A 24 -4.03 6.00 0.41
CA PRO A 24 -3.00 6.03 -0.64
C PRO A 24 -3.62 5.82 -2.03
N ALA A 25 -2.85 6.06 -3.09
CA ALA A 25 -3.26 5.87 -4.48
C ALA A 25 -3.84 4.48 -4.83
N ASN A 26 -3.40 3.46 -4.10
CA ASN A 26 -3.82 2.06 -4.25
C ASN A 26 -4.89 1.63 -3.22
N GLY A 27 -5.52 2.58 -2.53
CA GLY A 27 -6.64 2.29 -1.64
C GLY A 27 -7.93 1.99 -2.41
N SER A 28 -8.63 0.95 -2.01
CA SER A 28 -10.00 0.62 -2.43
C SER A 28 -10.91 0.44 -1.23
N ASP A 29 -12.22 0.47 -1.45
CA ASP A 29 -13.24 0.10 -0.46
C ASP A 29 -13.13 0.87 0.88
N LEU A 30 -12.89 2.18 0.81
CA LEU A 30 -12.91 3.04 1.99
C LEU A 30 -14.30 2.99 2.64
N THR A 31 -14.35 2.59 3.90
CA THR A 31 -15.57 2.54 4.70
C THR A 31 -15.33 3.25 6.01
N ILE A 32 -16.24 4.17 6.35
CA ILE A 32 -16.29 4.88 7.62
C ILE A 32 -17.62 4.57 8.26
N THR A 33 -17.58 4.13 9.51
CA THR A 33 -18.77 3.84 10.29
C THR A 33 -18.72 4.52 11.65
N THR A 34 -19.89 4.83 12.17
CA THR A 34 -20.08 5.06 13.60
C THR A 34 -20.87 3.89 14.19
N ALA A 35 -20.66 3.58 15.47
CA ALA A 35 -21.49 2.64 16.20
C ALA A 35 -21.69 3.08 17.64
N GLY A 36 -22.94 3.04 18.10
CA GLY A 36 -23.30 3.46 19.45
C GLY A 36 -24.77 3.18 19.76
N SER A 37 -25.08 3.02 21.04
CA SER A 37 -26.43 2.70 21.53
C SER A 37 -27.19 3.90 22.11
N ASN A 38 -26.55 5.08 22.19
CA ASN A 38 -27.12 6.27 22.82
C ASN A 38 -26.89 7.51 21.97
N GLY A 39 -27.92 8.36 21.90
CA GLY A 39 -27.86 9.61 21.15
C GLY A 39 -28.00 9.43 19.64
N ASP A 40 -27.83 10.54 18.94
CA ASP A 40 -28.00 10.66 17.50
C ASP A 40 -26.75 11.29 16.91
N ALA A 41 -25.91 10.44 16.32
CA ALA A 41 -24.63 10.83 15.74
C ALA A 41 -24.79 10.83 14.23
N ASP A 42 -24.59 11.97 13.61
CA ASP A 42 -24.58 12.10 12.16
C ASP A 42 -23.15 12.02 11.63
N LEU A 43 -22.94 11.28 10.55
CA LEU A 43 -21.65 11.12 9.91
C LEU A 43 -21.55 11.97 8.64
N TYR A 44 -20.51 12.78 8.57
CA TYR A 44 -20.14 13.57 7.39
C TYR A 44 -18.70 13.27 7.01
N VAL A 45 -18.44 13.04 5.72
CA VAL A 45 -17.10 12.70 5.22
C VAL A 45 -16.77 13.55 4.00
N LYS A 46 -15.53 14.04 3.92
CA LYS A 46 -15.05 14.89 2.82
C LYS A 46 -13.56 14.71 2.55
N LEU A 47 -13.16 14.66 1.28
CA LEU A 47 -11.77 14.62 0.85
C LEU A 47 -11.13 16.03 0.90
N GLY A 48 -9.91 16.11 1.43
CA GLY A 48 -9.03 17.28 1.37
C GLY A 48 -9.40 18.47 2.26
N SER A 49 -10.57 18.46 2.90
CA SER A 49 -10.99 19.50 3.86
C SER A 49 -12.05 18.98 4.83
N ALA A 50 -12.19 19.63 5.98
CA ALA A 50 -13.22 19.29 6.97
C ALA A 50 -14.64 19.44 6.37
N PRO A 51 -15.55 18.49 6.63
CA PRO A 51 -16.93 18.59 6.20
C PRO A 51 -17.70 19.65 7.00
N SER A 52 -18.87 20.02 6.48
CA SER A 52 -19.86 20.86 7.18
C SER A 52 -21.27 20.33 6.90
N LEU A 53 -22.29 20.89 7.57
CA LEU A 53 -23.69 20.50 7.36
C LEU A 53 -24.18 20.67 5.91
N SER A 54 -23.52 21.53 5.11
CA SER A 54 -23.91 21.83 3.73
C SER A 54 -22.84 21.50 2.68
N ASN A 55 -21.67 21.01 3.08
CA ASN A 55 -20.58 20.66 2.17
C ASN A 55 -19.88 19.39 2.67
N TYR A 56 -20.12 18.29 1.97
CA TYR A 56 -19.65 16.95 2.28
C TYR A 56 -19.65 16.12 0.98
N ASP A 57 -18.83 15.08 0.94
CA ASP A 57 -18.80 14.14 -0.19
C ASP A 57 -19.68 12.91 0.11
N CYS A 58 -19.78 12.54 1.39
CA CYS A 58 -20.78 11.58 1.88
C CYS A 58 -21.39 12.08 3.20
N ARG A 59 -22.69 11.78 3.37
CA ARG A 59 -23.42 11.99 4.61
C ARG A 59 -24.31 10.78 4.89
N SER A 60 -24.24 10.26 6.11
CA SER A 60 -25.17 9.28 6.65
C SER A 60 -25.77 9.85 7.93
N ILE A 61 -27.10 9.87 7.96
CA ILE A 61 -27.90 10.34 9.08
C ILE A 61 -29.01 9.33 9.32
N SER A 62 -29.24 8.99 10.58
CA SER A 62 -30.35 8.17 11.02
C SER A 62 -30.96 8.81 12.26
N SER A 63 -31.73 8.06 13.05
CA SER A 63 -32.22 8.51 14.35
C SER A 63 -31.41 7.90 15.50
N ASN A 64 -30.23 7.37 15.20
CA ASN A 64 -29.35 6.68 16.13
C ASN A 64 -27.89 6.96 15.76
N SER A 65 -26.92 6.36 16.47
CA SER A 65 -25.50 6.62 16.26
C SER A 65 -24.77 5.62 15.36
N ASN A 66 -25.49 4.88 14.51
CA ASN A 66 -24.95 3.82 13.65
C ASN A 66 -25.01 4.23 12.17
N GLU A 67 -23.99 4.96 11.74
CA GLU A 67 -23.91 5.56 10.41
C GLU A 67 -22.86 4.87 9.54
N VAL A 68 -23.02 4.98 8.21
CA VAL A 68 -22.06 4.41 7.25
C VAL A 68 -21.86 5.30 6.03
N CYS A 69 -20.60 5.56 5.71
CA CYS A 69 -20.16 6.14 4.45
C CYS A 69 -19.16 5.19 3.79
N SER A 70 -19.44 4.77 2.56
CA SER A 70 -18.57 3.87 1.80
C SER A 70 -18.26 4.42 0.41
N PHE A 71 -17.01 4.24 0.00
CA PHE A 71 -16.46 4.63 -1.29
C PHE A 71 -15.72 3.44 -1.87
N ALA A 72 -16.29 2.80 -2.90
CA ALA A 72 -15.67 1.64 -3.54
C ALA A 72 -14.32 1.99 -4.20
N THR A 73 -14.27 3.16 -4.84
CA THR A 73 -13.08 3.71 -5.50
C THR A 73 -12.74 5.07 -4.90
N PRO A 74 -12.19 5.12 -3.67
CA PRO A 74 -11.81 6.39 -3.05
C PRO A 74 -10.64 7.01 -3.83
N SER A 75 -10.63 8.35 -3.91
CA SER A 75 -9.42 9.05 -4.39
C SER A 75 -8.35 9.06 -3.30
N GLU A 76 -7.09 9.13 -3.73
CA GLU A 76 -5.94 9.36 -2.86
C GLU A 76 -6.08 10.68 -2.10
N GLY A 77 -5.63 10.68 -0.86
CA GLY A 77 -5.47 11.87 -0.04
C GLY A 77 -6.08 11.72 1.35
N THR A 78 -6.09 12.84 2.08
CA THR A 78 -6.62 12.90 3.44
C THR A 78 -8.13 13.04 3.41
N TRP A 79 -8.82 12.04 3.92
CA TRP A 79 -10.26 12.05 4.13
C TRP A 79 -10.56 12.57 5.53
N HIS A 80 -11.34 13.64 5.61
CA HIS A 80 -11.82 14.22 6.85
C HIS A 80 -13.18 13.64 7.22
N ILE A 81 -13.29 13.21 8.46
CA ILE A 81 -14.46 12.56 9.03
C ILE A 81 -14.98 13.47 10.14
N GLY A 82 -16.22 13.95 10.00
CA GLY A 82 -16.91 14.74 11.01
C GLY A 82 -18.08 13.95 11.56
N VAL A 83 -18.08 13.71 12.87
CA VAL A 83 -19.24 13.20 13.60
C VAL A 83 -19.91 14.38 14.29
N TYR A 84 -21.17 14.61 13.94
CA TYR A 84 -21.99 15.69 14.48
C TYR A 84 -23.02 15.12 15.45
N ALA A 85 -23.03 15.60 16.68
CA ALA A 85 -23.99 15.20 17.68
C ALA A 85 -25.33 15.93 17.44
N TYR A 86 -26.22 15.36 16.63
CA TYR A 86 -27.55 15.92 16.41
C TYR A 86 -28.35 15.96 17.73
N SER A 87 -28.23 14.90 18.52
CA SER A 87 -28.54 14.90 19.95
C SER A 87 -27.31 14.48 20.76
N GLY A 88 -27.31 14.68 22.07
CA GLY A 88 -26.15 14.31 22.89
C GLY A 88 -25.80 12.82 22.74
N ILE A 89 -24.53 12.52 22.45
CA ILE A 89 -24.00 11.17 22.23
C ILE A 89 -22.99 10.80 23.31
N SER A 90 -22.81 9.50 23.54
CA SER A 90 -21.80 8.97 24.47
C SER A 90 -21.35 7.58 24.05
N ASN A 91 -20.06 7.30 24.24
CA ASN A 91 -19.43 6.03 23.89
C ASN A 91 -19.68 5.61 22.43
N VAL A 92 -19.64 6.57 21.50
CA VAL A 92 -19.77 6.29 20.06
C VAL A 92 -18.40 5.95 19.50
N SER A 93 -18.26 4.76 18.93
CA SER A 93 -17.05 4.40 18.19
C SER A 93 -17.12 4.91 16.77
N VAL A 94 -15.96 5.29 16.23
CA VAL A 94 -15.76 5.68 14.84
C VAL A 94 -14.70 4.75 14.28
N THR A 95 -15.00 4.08 13.18
CA THR A 95 -14.05 3.21 12.50
C THR A 95 -13.92 3.66 11.07
N ALA A 96 -12.69 3.88 10.62
CA ALA A 96 -12.38 4.17 9.22
C ALA A 96 -11.37 3.13 8.73
N SER A 97 -11.68 2.46 7.63
CA SER A 97 -10.80 1.46 7.05
C SER A 97 -10.89 1.45 5.54
N TYR A 98 -9.83 0.99 4.91
CA TYR A 98 -9.78 0.73 3.48
C TYR A 98 -8.99 -0.56 3.22
N THR A 99 -9.16 -1.08 2.02
CA THR A 99 -8.32 -2.14 1.49
C THR A 99 -7.16 -1.49 0.76
N GLU A 100 -5.94 -1.70 1.20
CA GLU A 100 -4.82 -1.50 0.30
C GLU A 100 -4.84 -2.63 -0.70
N GLN A 101 -5.05 -2.27 -1.97
CA GLN A 101 -4.63 -3.16 -3.02
C GLN A 101 -3.11 -3.17 -2.97
N GLU A 102 -2.50 -4.27 -2.53
CA GLU A 102 -1.06 -4.45 -2.73
C GLU A 102 -0.77 -4.10 -4.19
N ALA A 103 0.16 -3.16 -4.41
CA ALA A 103 0.54 -2.80 -5.77
C ALA A 103 0.80 -4.13 -6.51
N PRO A 104 0.19 -4.36 -7.69
CA PRO A 104 0.55 -5.54 -8.46
C PRO A 104 2.08 -5.59 -8.51
N PRO A 105 2.71 -6.74 -8.26
CA PRO A 105 4.16 -6.82 -8.24
C PRO A 105 4.68 -6.13 -9.51
N PRO A 106 5.66 -5.21 -9.41
CA PRO A 106 6.13 -4.43 -10.54
C PRO A 106 6.36 -5.35 -11.75
N SER A 107 5.51 -5.23 -12.77
CA SER A 107 5.59 -6.08 -13.96
C SER A 107 6.68 -5.53 -14.86
N GLY A 108 7.92 -5.91 -14.56
CA GLY A 108 9.12 -5.54 -15.29
C GLY A 108 10.26 -6.46 -14.90
N GLY A 109 10.16 -7.73 -15.31
CA GLY A 109 11.25 -8.67 -15.11
C GLY A 109 12.45 -8.29 -15.97
N VAL A 110 13.63 -8.16 -15.38
CA VAL A 110 14.88 -8.16 -16.15
C VAL A 110 15.29 -9.61 -16.31
N THR A 111 15.19 -10.14 -17.54
CA THR A 111 15.70 -11.46 -17.88
C THR A 111 17.15 -11.34 -18.33
N THR A 112 18.08 -11.92 -17.59
CA THR A 112 19.46 -12.10 -18.07
C THR A 112 19.74 -13.58 -18.21
N GLN A 113 20.42 -13.96 -19.29
CA GLN A 113 20.83 -15.34 -19.55
C GLN A 113 22.34 -15.46 -19.52
N SER A 114 22.83 -16.57 -18.99
CA SER A 114 24.21 -16.99 -19.20
C SER A 114 24.25 -18.45 -19.59
N ILE A 115 25.23 -18.83 -20.40
CA ILE A 115 25.42 -20.23 -20.84
C ILE A 115 26.67 -20.76 -20.17
N ASN A 116 26.55 -21.92 -19.51
CA ASN A 116 27.68 -22.66 -18.97
C ASN A 116 27.60 -24.11 -19.46
N ASN A 117 28.59 -24.54 -20.24
CA ASN A 117 28.69 -25.91 -20.77
C ASN A 117 27.43 -26.37 -21.52
N GLY A 118 26.86 -25.48 -22.36
CA GLY A 118 25.65 -25.76 -23.14
C GLY A 118 24.34 -25.76 -22.34
N LYS A 119 24.38 -25.47 -21.03
CA LYS A 119 23.18 -25.28 -20.20
C LYS A 119 22.91 -23.79 -20.01
N THR A 120 21.67 -23.38 -20.25
CA THR A 120 21.19 -22.02 -20.00
C THR A 120 20.85 -21.85 -18.53
N TRP A 121 21.41 -20.81 -17.93
CA TRP A 121 21.05 -20.32 -16.60
C TRP A 121 20.22 -19.05 -16.79
N THR A 122 18.98 -19.07 -16.31
CA THR A 122 18.06 -17.94 -16.42
C THR A 122 17.86 -17.34 -15.04
N ALA A 123 18.24 -16.07 -14.90
CA ALA A 123 17.84 -15.26 -13.75
C ALA A 123 16.56 -14.50 -14.13
N ILE A 124 15.50 -14.68 -13.33
CA ILE A 124 14.30 -13.86 -13.39
C ILE A 124 14.34 -12.98 -12.14
N VAL A 125 14.68 -11.71 -12.32
CA VAL A 125 14.64 -10.72 -11.24
C VAL A 125 13.32 -9.98 -11.36
N THR A 126 12.46 -10.10 -10.35
CA THR A 126 11.18 -9.39 -10.25
C THR A 126 11.32 -8.26 -9.23
N GLY A 127 11.06 -7.01 -9.60
CA GLY A 127 11.11 -5.87 -8.69
C GLY A 127 11.19 -4.51 -9.39
N SER A 128 10.92 -3.43 -8.65
CA SER A 128 11.07 -2.03 -9.09
C SER A 128 12.50 -1.51 -8.87
N GLY A 129 12.93 -0.49 -9.64
CA GLY A 129 14.20 0.21 -9.41
C GLY A 129 15.46 -0.46 -9.97
N LEU A 130 15.30 -1.47 -10.83
CA LEU A 130 16.40 -2.24 -11.41
C LEU A 130 17.16 -1.44 -12.49
N LEU A 131 18.20 -0.71 -12.10
CA LEU A 131 19.16 -0.11 -13.03
C LEU A 131 20.39 -0.98 -13.17
N GLY A 132 20.27 -2.05 -13.94
CA GLY A 132 21.38 -2.97 -14.20
C GLY A 132 21.79 -3.78 -12.96
N GLY A 133 22.28 -4.97 -13.19
CA GLY A 133 22.89 -5.80 -12.16
C GLY A 133 24.33 -6.07 -12.53
N VAL A 134 25.22 -6.01 -11.54
CA VAL A 134 26.61 -6.42 -11.73
C VAL A 134 26.71 -7.89 -11.35
N TRP A 135 27.13 -8.72 -12.31
CA TRP A 135 27.58 -10.08 -12.04
C TRP A 135 28.88 -9.99 -11.26
N ASN A 136 28.82 -10.05 -9.94
CA ASN A 136 30.02 -9.98 -9.13
C ASN A 136 30.65 -11.38 -9.02
N ASN A 137 31.58 -11.66 -9.93
CA ASN A 137 32.56 -12.71 -9.75
C ASN A 137 33.92 -12.02 -9.63
N ASN A 138 34.67 -12.36 -8.59
CA ASN A 138 36.00 -11.82 -8.27
C ASN A 138 36.93 -11.80 -9.53
N PRO A 139 37.78 -10.77 -9.72
CA PRO A 139 38.19 -10.25 -11.03
C PRO A 139 39.57 -10.76 -11.46
N SER A 140 39.69 -11.18 -12.72
CA SER A 140 40.98 -11.04 -13.43
C SER A 140 40.90 -10.80 -14.93
N ASP A 141 39.70 -10.81 -15.55
CA ASP A 141 39.59 -10.63 -17.00
C ASP A 141 38.65 -9.46 -17.35
N SER A 142 39.19 -8.40 -17.95
CA SER A 142 38.41 -7.30 -18.54
C SER A 142 37.94 -7.67 -19.95
N CYS A 143 36.65 -7.54 -20.24
CA CYS A 143 36.07 -7.79 -21.57
C CYS A 143 36.20 -6.54 -22.46
N GLY A 144 36.78 -6.70 -23.66
CA GLY A 144 37.11 -5.59 -24.57
C GLY A 144 36.06 -5.24 -25.64
N ASN A 145 34.93 -5.96 -25.73
CA ASN A 145 33.76 -5.60 -26.56
C ASN A 145 32.56 -6.58 -26.39
N ASP A 146 31.41 -6.18 -26.95
CA ASP A 146 30.07 -6.77 -26.79
C ASP A 146 29.94 -8.24 -27.26
N SER A 147 30.88 -8.78 -28.04
CA SER A 147 30.82 -10.16 -28.53
C SER A 147 31.38 -11.20 -27.54
N GLU A 148 31.96 -10.78 -26.41
CA GLU A 148 32.67 -11.66 -25.47
C GLU A 148 31.97 -11.89 -24.13
N CYS A 149 30.67 -11.61 -24.00
CA CYS A 149 29.93 -11.98 -22.78
C CYS A 149 29.56 -13.50 -22.75
N SER A 150 30.53 -14.36 -23.06
CA SER A 150 30.42 -15.83 -23.01
C SER A 150 31.08 -16.44 -21.77
N LYS A 151 31.62 -15.63 -20.84
CA LYS A 151 32.09 -16.06 -19.53
C LYS A 151 31.06 -15.66 -18.48
N SER A 152 30.15 -16.57 -18.12
CA SER A 152 29.20 -16.35 -17.01
C SER A 152 29.89 -16.05 -15.66
N GLY A 153 31.19 -16.34 -15.55
CA GLY A 153 32.00 -16.26 -14.33
C GLY A 153 31.53 -17.22 -13.22
N ILE A 154 30.66 -18.17 -13.55
CA ILE A 154 30.13 -19.18 -12.62
C ILE A 154 31.04 -20.41 -12.63
N ASP A 155 31.73 -20.67 -11.51
CA ASP A 155 32.56 -21.86 -11.34
C ASP A 155 31.76 -23.17 -11.53
N LYS A 156 32.43 -24.22 -12.04
CA LYS A 156 31.80 -25.53 -12.31
C LYS A 156 31.15 -26.17 -11.07
N LYS A 157 31.66 -25.87 -9.88
CA LYS A 157 31.18 -26.39 -8.59
C LYS A 157 30.13 -25.51 -7.91
N THR A 158 29.80 -24.36 -8.49
CA THR A 158 28.84 -23.41 -7.92
C THR A 158 27.44 -24.01 -7.92
N GLY A 159 26.91 -24.28 -6.73
CA GLY A 159 25.55 -24.78 -6.50
C GLY A 159 24.50 -23.67 -6.48
N SER A 160 24.93 -22.42 -6.27
CA SER A 160 24.06 -21.25 -6.29
C SER A 160 24.81 -19.97 -6.65
N VAL A 161 24.12 -19.00 -7.24
CA VAL A 161 24.65 -17.69 -7.60
C VAL A 161 23.84 -16.62 -6.89
N SER A 162 24.51 -15.64 -6.28
CA SER A 162 23.86 -14.51 -5.62
C SER A 162 23.84 -13.29 -6.53
N PHE A 163 22.73 -12.58 -6.53
CA PHE A 163 22.51 -11.36 -7.29
C PHE A 163 22.13 -10.23 -6.33
N THR A 164 22.93 -9.18 -6.26
CA THR A 164 22.68 -8.03 -5.39
C THR A 164 22.27 -6.83 -6.22
N LEU A 165 21.14 -6.23 -5.86
CA LEU A 165 20.59 -5.03 -6.48
C LEU A 165 21.34 -3.76 -6.03
N SER A 166 21.17 -2.69 -6.81
CA SER A 166 21.68 -1.35 -6.46
C SER A 166 21.10 -0.80 -5.16
N ASP A 167 19.96 -1.30 -4.71
CA ASP A 167 19.33 -0.98 -3.42
C ASP A 167 19.82 -1.89 -2.26
N GLY A 168 20.73 -2.82 -2.53
CA GLY A 168 21.34 -3.72 -1.55
C GLY A 168 20.60 -5.06 -1.34
N GLN A 169 19.44 -5.28 -1.95
CA GLN A 169 18.74 -6.56 -1.84
C GLN A 169 19.49 -7.69 -2.54
N THR A 170 19.57 -8.88 -1.94
CA THR A 170 20.29 -10.04 -2.52
C THR A 170 19.35 -11.22 -2.76
N PHE A 171 19.39 -11.77 -3.97
CA PHE A 171 18.65 -12.97 -4.40
C PHE A 171 19.62 -14.13 -4.64
N VAL A 172 19.20 -15.37 -4.36
CA VAL A 172 20.03 -16.57 -4.58
C VAL A 172 19.35 -17.48 -5.60
N ILE A 173 20.03 -17.74 -6.70
CA ILE A 173 19.59 -18.64 -7.77
C ILE A 173 20.32 -19.97 -7.58
N LEU A 174 19.58 -21.06 -7.45
CA LEU A 174 20.17 -22.40 -7.37
C LEU A 174 20.46 -22.95 -8.77
N LYS A 175 21.48 -23.79 -8.87
CA LYS A 175 21.78 -24.59 -10.07
C LYS A 175 20.56 -25.44 -10.45
N PRO A 176 20.16 -25.49 -11.73
CA PRO A 176 19.12 -26.41 -12.19
C PRO A 176 19.53 -27.89 -12.04
#